data_AF-A0A357ZZT3-F1
#
_entry.id   AF-A0A357ZZT3-F1
#
_cell.length_a   1.000
_cell.length_b   1.000
_cell.length_c   1.000
_cell.angle_alpha   90.00
_cell.angle_beta   90.00
_cell.angle_gamma   90.00
#
_symmetry.space_group_name_H-M   'P 1'
#
loop_
_entity.id
_entity.type
_entity.pdbx_description
1 polymer ?
#
loop_
_entity_poly.entity_id
_entity_poly.type
_entity_poly.pdbx_seq_one_letter_code
_entity_poly.pdbx_strand_id
1 'polypeptide(L)'
;TIAEVARVLRPNGLCCLIAPSTGPMHRYPLDCWRFYADAGPAMLSWAGLEQIETHVETKRWGKGSGIEWGDFMVIGRKPELSPSEQSELDTRLATIVSLGTKRSARTIEQ
;
A
#
# COMPACT_ATOMS: atom_id res chain seq x y z
N THR A 1 2.36 2.84 7.85
CA THR A 1 2.41 1.61 7.02
C THR A 1 0.98 1.19 6.69
N ILE A 2 0.75 0.29 5.74
CA ILE A 2 -0.61 -0.21 5.46
C ILE A 2 -1.26 -0.87 6.69
N ALA A 3 -0.46 -1.55 7.53
CA ALA A 3 -0.96 -2.16 8.76
C ALA A 3 -1.53 -1.12 9.73
N GLU A 4 -0.92 0.06 9.81
CA GLU A 4 -1.41 1.16 10.63
C GLU A 4 -2.71 1.74 10.06
N VAL A 5 -2.84 1.83 8.73
CA VAL A 5 -4.10 2.22 8.08
C VAL A 5 -5.22 1.25 8.46
N ALA A 6 -4.99 -0.06 8.34
CA ALA A 6 -5.98 -1.07 8.73
C ALA A 6 -6.36 -1.02 10.22
N ARG A 7 -5.40 -0.71 11.09
CA ARG A 7 -5.61 -0.58 12.54
C ARG A 7 -6.55 0.58 12.89
N VAL A 8 -6.37 1.75 12.27
CA VAL A 8 -7.14 2.98 12.60
C VAL A 8 -8.48 3.08 11.88
N LEU A 9 -8.69 2.32 10.81
CA LEU A 9 -10.00 2.26 10.15
C LEU A 9 -11.04 1.65 11.09
N ARG A 10 -12.23 2.27 11.12
CA ARG A 10 -13.45 1.68 11.68
C ARG A 10 -13.97 0.55 10.77
N PRO A 11 -14.83 -0.37 11.27
CA PRO A 11 -15.54 -1.31 10.41
C PRO A 11 -16.25 -0.59 9.26
N ASN A 12 -16.18 -1.17 8.06
CA ASN A 12 -16.65 -0.58 6.81
C ASN A 12 -15.98 0.76 6.41
N GLY A 13 -14.91 1.17 7.11
CA GLY A 13 -14.11 2.35 6.78
C GLY A 13 -13.31 2.14 5.50
N LEU A 14 -13.15 3.20 4.71
CA LEU A 14 -12.43 3.20 3.44
C LEU A 14 -11.05 3.86 3.59
N CYS A 15 -10.07 3.34 2.86
CA CYS A 15 -8.83 4.05 2.58
C CYS A 15 -8.65 4.21 1.06
N CYS A 16 -8.09 5.35 0.67
CA CYS A 16 -7.59 5.59 -0.68
C CYS A 16 -6.09 5.81 -0.60
N LEU A 17 -5.32 5.10 -1.41
CA LEU A 17 -3.87 5.24 -1.51
C LEU A 17 -3.52 5.56 -2.94
N ILE A 18 -2.71 6.60 -3.12
CA ILE A 18 -2.17 7.02 -4.40
C ILE A 18 -0.65 6.91 -4.30
N ALA A 19 -0.06 6.29 -5.30
CA ALA A 19 1.38 6.19 -5.48
C ALA A 19 1.68 6.31 -6.97
N PRO A 20 2.89 6.68 -7.39
CA PRO A 20 3.19 6.66 -8.81
C PRO A 20 3.21 5.23 -9.36
N SER A 21 2.90 5.07 -10.64
CA SER A 21 2.99 3.82 -11.41
C SER A 21 4.14 3.81 -12.43
N THR A 22 4.57 5.00 -12.86
CA THR A 22 5.72 5.19 -13.77
C THR A 22 6.55 6.41 -13.40
N GLY A 23 7.72 6.54 -14.04
CA GLY A 23 8.62 7.70 -13.94
C GLY A 23 10.08 7.28 -13.89
N PRO A 24 11.01 8.26 -13.81
CA PRO A 24 12.45 8.03 -13.92
C PRO A 24 13.01 7.34 -12.69
N MET A 25 13.90 6.36 -12.88
CA MET A 25 14.50 5.63 -11.76
C MET A 25 15.17 6.59 -10.76
N HIS A 26 14.81 6.47 -9.49
CA HIS A 26 15.35 7.29 -8.40
C HIS A 26 16.04 6.38 -7.37
N ARG A 27 17.34 6.13 -7.59
CA ARG A 27 18.16 5.31 -6.71
C ARG A 27 18.58 6.14 -5.49
N TYR A 28 18.05 5.84 -4.30
CA TYR A 28 18.75 5.87 -3.00
C TYR A 28 17.75 5.94 -1.82
N PRO A 29 17.88 5.11 -0.76
CA PRO A 29 18.68 3.88 -0.73
C PRO A 29 18.07 2.76 -1.59
N LEU A 30 16.77 2.85 -1.90
CA LEU A 30 16.04 1.94 -2.79
C LEU A 30 15.04 2.73 -3.64
N ASP A 31 14.69 2.16 -4.79
CA ASP A 31 13.65 2.68 -5.68
C ASP A 31 12.41 1.79 -5.56
N CYS A 32 11.52 2.11 -4.62
CA CYS A 32 10.31 1.33 -4.29
C CYS A 32 9.04 2.17 -4.29
N TRP A 33 8.96 3.19 -5.14
CA TRP A 33 7.85 4.13 -5.17
C TRP A 33 6.86 3.89 -6.33
N ARG A 34 7.17 2.98 -7.26
CA ARG A 34 6.31 2.61 -8.40
C ARG A 34 5.44 1.40 -8.10
N PHE A 35 4.13 1.59 -8.14
CA PHE A 35 3.13 0.55 -7.87
C PHE A 35 2.43 0.14 -9.17
N TYR A 36 2.30 -1.17 -9.38
CA TYR A 36 1.59 -1.77 -10.51
C TYR A 36 0.25 -2.34 -10.07
N ALA A 37 -0.54 -2.84 -11.03
CA ALA A 37 -1.91 -3.30 -10.78
C ALA A 37 -2.01 -4.31 -9.62
N ASP A 38 -1.02 -5.20 -9.48
CA ASP A 38 -1.03 -6.24 -8.44
C ASP A 38 -0.58 -5.72 -7.06
N ALA A 39 0.03 -4.53 -6.98
CA ALA A 39 0.53 -3.98 -5.73
C ALA A 39 -0.61 -3.66 -4.74
N GLY A 40 -1.73 -3.12 -5.24
CA GLY A 40 -2.92 -2.82 -4.44
C GLY A 40 -3.54 -4.06 -3.79
N PRO A 41 -4.02 -5.04 -4.57
CA PRO A 41 -4.62 -6.27 -4.05
C PRO A 41 -3.71 -6.97 -3.04
N ALA A 42 -2.41 -7.11 -3.37
CA ALA A 42 -1.44 -7.77 -2.49
C ALA A 42 -1.25 -7.01 -1.17
N MET A 43 -1.10 -5.68 -1.23
CA MET A 43 -0.91 -4.84 -0.05
C MET A 43 -2.14 -4.80 0.86
N LEU A 44 -3.34 -4.68 0.29
CA LEU A 44 -4.59 -4.68 1.05
C LEU A 44 -4.85 -6.03 1.72
N SER A 45 -4.72 -7.14 0.97
CA SER A 45 -4.85 -8.50 1.51
C SER A 45 -3.83 -8.75 2.62
N TRP A 46 -2.61 -8.23 2.47
CA TRP A 46 -1.58 -8.33 3.50
C TRP A 46 -1.97 -7.65 4.82
N ALA A 47 -2.77 -6.58 4.76
CA ALA A 47 -3.27 -5.85 5.94
C ALA A 47 -4.67 -6.27 6.40
N GLY A 48 -5.28 -7.29 5.79
CA GLY A 48 -6.65 -7.71 6.12
C GLY A 48 -7.73 -6.74 5.65
N LEU A 49 -7.46 -5.98 4.58
CA LEU A 49 -8.41 -5.09 3.93
C LEU A 49 -8.96 -5.74 2.65
N GLU A 50 -10.23 -5.45 2.36
CA GLU A 50 -10.88 -5.83 1.11
C GLU A 50 -10.54 -4.82 0.03
N GLN A 51 -10.26 -5.29 -1.19
CA GLN A 51 -10.14 -4.40 -2.34
C GLN A 51 -11.52 -4.00 -2.84
N ILE A 52 -11.71 -2.70 -3.05
CA ILE A 52 -12.86 -2.15 -3.77
C ILE A 52 -12.47 -1.87 -5.22
N GLU A 53 -11.36 -1.17 -5.43
CA GLU A 53 -10.90 -0.79 -6.76
C GLU A 53 -9.38 -0.65 -6.78
N THR A 54 -8.76 -1.02 -7.90
CA THR A 54 -7.39 -0.65 -8.21
C THR A 54 -7.35 -0.07 -9.61
N HIS A 55 -6.72 1.08 -9.77
CA HIS A 55 -6.51 1.74 -11.05
C HIS A 55 -5.03 2.01 -11.25
N VAL A 56 -4.56 1.76 -12.47
CA VAL A 56 -3.23 2.17 -12.91
C VAL A 56 -3.41 2.96 -14.18
N GLU A 57 -2.87 4.17 -14.17
CA GLU A 57 -2.86 5.01 -15.33
C GLU A 57 -2.02 4.37 -16.44
N THR A 58 -2.65 4.13 -17.59
CA THR A 58 -2.01 3.54 -18.77
C THR A 58 -1.75 4.54 -19.88
N LYS A 59 -2.38 5.71 -19.80
CA LYS A 59 -2.27 6.78 -20.80
C LYS A 59 -1.52 7.94 -20.20
N ARG A 60 -0.60 8.51 -20.98
CA ARG A 60 0.06 9.76 -20.62
C ARG A 60 -0.84 10.93 -21.02
N TRP A 61 -1.12 11.81 -20.08
CA TRP A 61 -1.91 13.01 -20.32
C TRP A 61 -1.02 14.26 -20.25
N GLY A 62 -1.32 15.24 -21.10
CA GLY A 62 -0.67 16.56 -21.06
C GLY A 62 0.53 16.73 -22.01
N LYS A 63 1.21 17.88 -21.85
CA LYS A 63 2.41 18.29 -22.58
C LYS A 63 3.39 18.93 -21.58
N GLY A 64 4.68 18.68 -21.72
CA GLY A 64 5.73 19.30 -20.89
C GLY A 64 6.39 18.32 -19.91
N SER A 65 7.09 18.89 -18.91
CA SER A 65 7.74 18.12 -17.85
C SER A 65 6.73 17.40 -16.96
N GLY A 66 6.96 16.13 -16.64
CA GLY A 66 6.08 15.34 -15.78
C GLY A 66 5.27 14.26 -16.51
N ILE A 67 5.28 14.26 -17.85
CA ILE A 67 4.54 13.27 -18.67
C ILE A 67 5.06 11.83 -18.52
N GLU A 68 6.26 11.68 -17.96
CA GLU A 68 6.86 10.39 -17.64
C GLU A 68 6.26 9.74 -16.38
N TRP A 69 5.60 10.53 -15.54
CA TRP A 69 4.90 10.07 -14.35
C TRP A 69 3.50 9.59 -14.72
N GLY A 70 3.05 8.56 -14.02
CA GLY A 70 1.71 8.04 -14.09
C GLY A 70 1.27 7.67 -12.69
N ASP A 71 -0.03 7.60 -12.46
CA ASP A 71 -0.60 7.29 -11.16
C ASP A 71 -1.00 5.82 -11.01
N PHE A 72 -0.91 5.33 -9.79
CA PHE A 72 -1.55 4.14 -9.26
C PHE A 72 -2.49 4.61 -8.14
N MET A 73 -3.69 4.05 -8.11
CA MET A 73 -4.68 4.28 -7.07
C MET A 73 -5.24 2.95 -6.60
N VAL A 74 -5.43 2.79 -5.29
CA VAL A 74 -6.21 1.69 -4.73
C VAL A 74 -7.18 2.19 -3.67
N ILE A 75 -8.41 1.67 -3.73
CA ILE A 75 -9.43 1.86 -2.71
C ILE A 75 -9.60 0.53 -1.96
N GLY A 76 -9.38 0.59 -0.65
CA GLY A 76 -9.56 -0.54 0.25
C GLY A 76 -10.64 -0.28 1.29
N ARG A 77 -11.24 -1.34 1.82
CA ARG A 77 -12.24 -1.30 2.88
C ARG A 77 -11.83 -2.22 4.03
N LYS A 78 -11.98 -1.75 5.27
CA LYS A 78 -11.91 -2.64 6.43
C LYS A 78 -13.22 -3.42 6.53
N PRO A 79 -13.19 -4.77 6.50
CA PRO A 79 -14.40 -5.56 6.64
C PRO A 79 -15.07 -5.32 8.00
N GLU A 80 -16.36 -5.57 8.05
CA GLU A 80 -17.04 -5.76 9.33
C GLU A 80 -16.73 -7.17 9.83
N LEU A 81 -16.12 -7.25 11.02
CA LEU A 81 -15.60 -8.48 11.60
C LEU A 81 -16.31 -8.80 12.90
N SER A 82 -16.48 -10.08 13.19
CA SER A 82 -16.84 -10.53 14.53
C SER A 82 -15.75 -10.17 15.55
N PRO A 83 -16.06 -10.16 16.86
CA PRO A 83 -15.06 -9.87 17.89
C PRO A 83 -13.83 -10.80 17.85
N SER A 84 -14.00 -12.09 17.49
CA SER A 84 -12.88 -13.04 17.36
C SER A 84 -12.01 -12.71 16.15
N GLU A 85 -12.61 -12.46 14.98
CA GLU A 85 -11.88 -12.11 13.76
C GLU A 85 -11.15 -10.76 13.92
N GLN A 86 -11.75 -9.80 14.62
CA GLN A 86 -11.12 -8.51 14.93
C GLN A 86 -9.88 -8.71 15.83
N SER A 87 -9.97 -9.56 16.84
CA SER A 87 -8.83 -9.90 17.72
C SER A 87 -7.69 -10.60 16.95
N GLU A 88 -8.02 -11.50 16.03
CA GLU A 88 -7.05 -12.15 15.13
C GLU A 88 -6.36 -11.14 14.21
N LEU A 89 -7.13 -10.23 13.60
CA LEU A 89 -6.60 -9.15 12.78
C LEU A 89 -5.66 -8.25 13.58
N ASP A 90 -6.05 -7.82 14.77
CA ASP A 90 -5.24 -6.94 15.62
C ASP A 90 -3.91 -7.61 16.01
N THR A 91 -3.94 -8.91 16.34
CA THR A 91 -2.75 -9.71 16.62
C THR A 91 -1.81 -9.79 15.41
N ARG A 92 -2.38 -10.00 14.21
CA ARG A 92 -1.62 -10.01 12.96
C ARG A 92 -0.99 -8.65 12.67
N LEU A 93 -1.74 -7.56 12.79
CA LEU A 93 -1.25 -6.20 12.54
C LEU A 93 -0.14 -5.82 13.51
N ALA A 94 -0.28 -6.13 14.80
CA ALA A 94 0.76 -5.94 15.80
C ALA A 94 2.04 -6.73 15.45
N THR A 95 1.88 -7.97 15.00
CA THR A 95 3.00 -8.81 14.54
C THR A 95 3.72 -8.16 13.36
N ILE A 96 3.00 -7.72 12.32
CA ILE A 96 3.56 -7.04 11.14
C ILE A 96 4.39 -5.82 11.55
N VAL A 97 3.83 -4.98 12.42
CA VAL A 97 4.52 -3.77 12.91
C VAL A 97 5.78 -4.14 13.69
N SER A 98 5.72 -5.16 14.56
CA SER A 98 6.86 -5.61 15.35
C SER A 98 8.02 -6.18 14.51
N LEU A 99 7.71 -6.79 13.36
CA LEU A 99 8.72 -7.29 12.42
C LEU A 99 9.39 -6.13 11.66
N GLY A 100 8.63 -5.07 11.38
CA GLY A 100 9.15 -3.86 10.74
C GLY A 100 10.15 -3.09 11.60
N THR A 101 9.89 -2.93 12.90
CA THR A 101 10.79 -2.22 13.82
C THR A 101 12.12 -2.94 14.06
N LYS A 102 12.17 -4.26 13.89
CA LYS A 102 13.42 -5.04 14.01
C LYS A 102 14.33 -4.93 12.78
N ARG A 103 13.80 -4.51 11.62
CA ARG A 103 14.61 -4.20 10.43
C ARG A 103 15.16 -2.78 10.53
N SER A 104 16.19 -2.56 11.35
CA SER A 104 17.12 -1.46 11.09
C SER A 104 17.67 -1.66 9.67
N ALA A 105 17.77 -0.58 8.89
CA ALA A 105 18.20 -0.63 7.49
C ALA A 105 19.48 -1.46 7.35
N ARG A 106 19.36 -2.71 6.89
CA ARG A 106 20.49 -3.39 6.29
C ARG A 106 20.82 -2.56 5.05
N THR A 107 21.95 -1.86 5.08
CA THR A 107 22.54 -1.29 3.88
C THR A 107 22.54 -2.41 2.85
N ILE A 108 21.76 -2.24 1.78
CA ILE A 108 21.90 -3.12 0.62
C ILE A 108 23.23 -2.68 0.01
N GLU A 109 24.32 -3.34 0.38
CA GLU A 109 25.60 -3.17 -0.30
C GLU A 109 25.38 -3.51 -1.79
N GLN A 110 25.80 -2.59 -2.65
CA GLN A 110 25.71 -2.71 -4.11
C GLN A 110 26.80 -3.62 -4.66
#